data_AF-A0A7X8IT82-F1
#
_entry.id   AF-A0A7X8IT82-F1
#
_cell.length_a   1.000
_cell.length_b   1.000
_cell.length_c   1.000
_cell.angle_alpha   90.00
_cell.angle_beta   90.00
_cell.angle_gamma   90.00
#
_symmetry.space_group_name_H-M   'P 1'
#
loop_
_entity.id
_entity.type
_entity.pdbx_description
1 polymer ?
#
loop_
_entity_poly.entity_id
_entity_poly.type
_entity_poly.pdbx_seq_one_letter_code
_entity_poly.pdbx_strand_id
1 'polypeptide(L)' 'MSPSADPAATPVRLAVFVSGGGTNLQALIDALEADPSLPYRIVCVVADREGTGGQQRAEKHGIPAA' A
#
# COMPACT_ATOMS: atom_id res chain seq x y z
N MET A 1 -24.27 -0.31 0.88
CA MET A 1 -23.38 -1.21 1.65
C MET A 1 -22.44 -0.33 2.45
N SER A 2 -22.77 -0.08 3.71
CA SER A 2 -21.85 0.62 4.61
C SER A 2 -20.88 -0.42 5.16
N PRO A 3 -19.56 -0.27 4.99
CA PRO A 3 -18.63 -1.09 5.73
C PRO A 3 -18.78 -0.69 7.21
N SER A 4 -19.35 -1.58 8.02
CA SER A 4 -19.23 -1.47 9.47
C SER A 4 -17.80 -1.90 9.80
N ALA A 5 -16.88 -0.93 9.81
CA ALA A 5 -15.55 -1.15 10.35
C ALA A 5 -15.69 -1.12 11.87
N ASP A 6 -15.66 -2.31 12.47
CA ASP A 6 -15.45 -2.44 13.90
C ASP A 6 -14.07 -1.83 14.22
N PRO A 7 -13.97 -0.74 15.00
CA PRO A 7 -12.69 -0.07 15.28
C PRO A 7 -11.69 -0.97 16.03
N ALA A 8 -12.13 -2.15 16.48
CA ALA A 8 -11.29 -3.19 17.09
C ALA A 8 -10.75 -4.23 16.08
N ALA A 9 -11.14 -4.18 14.80
CA ALA A 9 -10.68 -5.14 13.80
C ALA A 9 -9.21 -4.87 13.42
N THR A 10 -8.38 -5.92 13.47
CA THR A 10 -6.97 -5.84 13.04
C THR A 10 -6.88 -5.37 11.58
N PRO A 11 -6.03 -4.39 11.24
CA PRO A 11 -5.89 -3.90 9.88
C PRO A 11 -5.56 -5.02 8.88
N VAL A 12 -6.22 -5.00 7.72
CA VAL A 12 -5.97 -5.94 6.63
C VAL A 12 -4.56 -5.78 6.11
N ARG A 13 -3.81 -6.88 6.03
CA ARG A 13 -2.47 -6.90 5.42
C ARG A 13 -2.61 -6.91 3.91
N LEU A 14 -2.20 -5.83 3.26
CA LEU A 14 -2.34 -5.60 1.82
C LEU A 14 -0.99 -5.80 1.11
N ALA A 15 -0.98 -6.67 0.11
CA ALA A 15 0.08 -6.75 -0.89
C ALA A 15 -0.36 -6.02 -2.16
N VAL A 16 0.50 -5.18 -2.74
CA VAL A 16 0.19 -4.40 -3.94
C VAL A 16 1.05 -4.85 -5.11
N PHE A 17 0.43 -5.19 -6.24
CA PHE A 17 1.13 -5.63 -7.44
C PHE A 17 1.21 -4.47 -8.44
N VAL A 18 2.38 -4.21 -9.00
CA VAL A 18 2.65 -3.09 -9.90
C VAL A 18 3.40 -3.54 -11.15
N SER A 19 3.16 -2.87 -12.27
CA SER A 19 3.91 -3.07 -13.52
C SER A 19 4.47 -1.78 -14.15
N GLY A 20 4.23 -0.64 -13.48
CA GLY A 20 4.51 0.69 -14.00
C GLY A 20 4.72 1.73 -12.90
N GLY A 21 4.25 2.96 -13.12
CA GLY A 21 4.57 4.13 -12.27
C GLY A 21 3.99 4.10 -10.85
N GLY A 22 3.04 3.22 -10.54
CA GLY A 22 2.51 3.02 -9.18
C GLY A 22 1.72 4.20 -8.60
N THR A 23 0.95 4.94 -9.41
CA THR A 23 0.14 6.08 -8.91
C THR A 23 -0.94 5.64 -7.92
N ASN A 24 -1.58 4.49 -8.13
CA ASN A 24 -2.53 3.93 -7.16
C ASN A 24 -1.83 3.51 -5.86
N LEU A 25 -0.61 2.97 -5.94
CA LEU A 25 0.20 2.68 -4.76
C LEU A 25 0.49 3.98 -3.98
N GLN A 26 0.87 5.06 -4.66
CA GLN A 26 1.09 6.35 -4.01
C GLN A 26 -0.17 6.84 -3.30
N ALA A 27 -1.34 6.76 -3.94
CA ALA A 27 -2.59 7.18 -3.31
C ALA A 27 -2.92 6.39 -2.04
N LEU A 28 -2.62 5.08 -1.99
CA LEU A 28 -2.79 4.26 -0.79
C LEU A 28 -1.78 4.62 0.31
N ILE A 29 -0.53 4.91 -0.06
CA ILE A 29 0.51 5.38 0.86
C ILE A 29 0.10 6.73 1.45
N ASP A 30 -0.27 7.70 0.61
CA ASP A 30 -0.68 9.04 1.02
C ASP A 30 -1.88 8.98 1.97
N ALA A 31 -2.83 8.07 1.70
CA ALA A 31 -3.99 7.85 2.57
C ALA A 31 -3.58 7.28 3.95
N LEU A 32 -2.63 6.34 3.99
CA LEU A 32 -2.11 5.79 5.26
C LEU A 32 -1.28 6.80 6.06
N GLU A 33 -0.55 7.68 5.38
CA GLU A 33 0.21 8.76 6.00
C GLU A 33 -0.71 9.84 6.57
N ALA A 34 -1.80 10.15 5.85
CA ALA A 34 -2.83 11.09 6.32
C ALA A 34 -3.68 10.51 7.46
N ASP A 35 -4.01 9.22 7.40
CA ASP A 35 -4.82 8.53 8.39
C ASP A 35 -4.28 7.11 8.69
N PRO A 36 -3.46 6.98 9.74
CA PRO A 36 -3.00 5.69 10.21
C PRO A 36 -4.12 4.78 10.76
N SER A 37 -5.34 5.28 10.99
CA SER A 37 -6.46 4.46 11.49
C SER A 37 -7.15 3.65 10.40
N LEU A 38 -6.77 3.83 9.13
CA LEU A 38 -7.35 3.08 8.01
C LEU A 38 -7.28 1.56 8.22
N PRO A 39 -8.29 0.82 7.71
CA PRO A 39 -8.47 -0.60 8.00
C PRO A 39 -7.49 -1.52 7.23
N TYR A 40 -6.38 -1.00 6.73
CA TYR A 40 -5.37 -1.77 6.01
C TYR A 40 -3.94 -1.29 6.30
N ARG A 41 -2.97 -2.14 5.99
CA ARG A 41 -1.53 -1.84 5.99
C ARG A 41 -0.89 -2.45 4.77
N ILE A 42 -0.13 -1.65 4.03
CA ILE A 42 0.68 -2.17 2.92
C ILE A 42 1.88 -2.88 3.54
N VAL A 43 1.96 -4.20 3.35
CA VAL A 43 3.04 -5.02 3.93
C VAL A 43 4.13 -5.35 2.92
N CYS A 44 3.80 -5.33 1.62
CA CYS A 44 4.76 -5.47 0.54
C CYS A 44 4.22 -4.94 -0.78
N VAL A 45 5.15 -4.66 -1.69
CA VAL A 45 4.88 -4.36 -3.10
C VAL A 45 5.61 -5.38 -3.97
N VAL A 46 4.94 -5.88 -5.00
CA VAL A 46 5.52 -6.84 -5.95
C VAL A 46 5.47 -6.23 -7.33
N ALA A 47 6.63 -6.05 -7.95
CA ALA A 47 6.77 -5.61 -9.32
C ALA A 47 6.90 -6.81 -10.26
N ASP A 48 6.35 -6.71 -11.47
CA ASP A 48 6.56 -7.72 -12.51
C ASP A 48 7.96 -7.68 -13.14
N ARG A 49 8.69 -6.57 -12.93
CA ARG A 49 10.06 -6.32 -13.38
C ARG A 49 10.75 -5.31 -12.46
N GLU A 50 12.07 -5.35 -12.43
CA GLU A 50 12.86 -4.43 -11.64
C GLU A 50 12.78 -2.97 -12.14
N GLY A 51 12.95 -2.02 -11.23
CA GLY A 51 13.09 -0.60 -11.53
C GLY A 51 11.78 0.12 -11.87
N THR A 52 10.63 -0.50 -11.60
CA THR A 52 9.34 0.18 -11.79
C THR A 52 9.19 1.40 -10.87
N GLY A 53 8.42 2.39 -11.30
CA GLY A 53 8.12 3.54 -10.43
C GLY A 53 7.36 3.14 -9.16
N GLY A 54 6.57 2.07 -9.21
CA GLY A 54 5.92 1.49 -8.03
C GLY A 54 6.92 0.92 -7.02
N GLN A 55 7.94 0.17 -7.49
CA GLN A 55 9.01 -0.34 -6.64
C GLN A 55 9.77 0.81 -5.95
N GLN A 56 10.19 1.84 -6.71
CA GLN A 56 10.91 2.99 -6.15
C GLN A 56 10.09 3.75 -5.10
N ARG A 57 8.77 3.86 -5.29
CA ARG A 57 7.87 4.47 -4.30
C ARG A 57 7.80 3.65 -3.02
N ALA A 58 7.64 2.33 -3.15
CA ALA A 58 7.61 1.44 -1.98
C ALA A 58 8.88 1.57 -1.14
N GLU A 59 10.05 1.50 -1.79
CA GLU A 59 11.35 1.64 -1.15
C GLU A 59 11.52 2.99 -0.44
N LYS A 60 11.11 4.10 -1.09
CA LYS A 60 11.15 5.45 -0.50
C LYS A 60 10.34 5.58 0.79
N HIS A 61 9.24 4.84 0.91
CA HIS A 61 8.37 4.83 2.09
C HIS A 61 8.69 3.66 3.05
N GLY A 62 9.82 2.96 2.86
CA GLY A 62 10.25 1.87 3.75
C GLY A 62 9.39 0.60 3.66
N ILE A 63 8.63 0.44 2.58
CA ILE A 63 7.78 -0.73 2.34
C ILE A 63 8.63 -1.78 1.60
N PRO A 64 8.67 -3.04 2.06
CA PRO A 64 9.36 -4.12 1.35
C PRO A 64 8.88 -4.24 -0.10
N ALA A 65 9.82 -4.26 -1.04
CA ALA A 65 9.53 -4.37 -2.47
C ALA A 65 10.39 -5.48 -3.10
N ALA A 66 9.78 -6.23 -4.02
CA ALA A 66 10.42 -7.29 -4.80
C ALA A 66 9.99 -7.19 -6.27
#